data_AF-A0A350PES3-F1
#
_entry.id   AF-A0A350PES3-F1
#
_cell.length_a   1.000
_cell.length_b   1.000
_cell.length_c   1.000
_cell.angle_alpha   90.00
_cell.angle_beta   90.00
_cell.angle_gamma   90.00
#
_symmetry.space_group_name_H-M   'P 1'
#
loop_
_entity.id
_entity.type
_entity.pdbx_description
1 polymer ?
#
loop_
_entity_poly.entity_id
_entity_poly.type
_entity_poly.pdbx_seq_one_letter_code
_entity_poly.pdbx_strand_id
1 'polypeptide(L)'
;MRKTKHMTLDDLSRRLALGEVSELNIIIKADVDGSIEALSGSLQKISNDEVAVNIIHTGAGAISESDVLLASASDAIIIGFQVRPTQQARKLAETEEIDIRLFSVIYDAVDEVRDA
;
A
#
# COMPACT_ATOMS: atom_id res chain seq x y z
N MET A 1 -8.04 25.19 5.31
CA MET A 1 -6.98 24.27 4.86
C MET A 1 -7.66 23.16 4.06
N ARG A 2 -7.22 22.94 2.83
CA ARG A 2 -7.79 21.92 1.94
C ARG A 2 -7.16 20.60 2.35
N LYS A 3 -7.86 19.75 3.12
CA LYS A 3 -7.44 18.36 3.35
C LYS A 3 -7.36 17.71 1.97
N THR A 4 -6.16 17.42 1.51
CA THR A 4 -5.97 16.61 0.30
C THR A 4 -6.40 15.21 0.69
N LYS A 5 -7.49 14.72 0.09
CA LYS A 5 -7.96 13.36 0.34
C LYS A 5 -6.95 12.41 -0.30
N HIS A 6 -6.29 11.59 0.51
CA HIS A 6 -5.35 10.59 0.03
C HIS A 6 -6.05 9.47 -0.73
N MET A 7 -5.35 8.87 -1.69
CA MET A 7 -5.84 7.77 -2.51
C MET A 7 -6.02 6.52 -1.65
N THR A 8 -7.23 5.99 -1.63
CA THR A 8 -7.59 4.74 -0.96
C THR A 8 -7.89 3.65 -1.98
N LEU A 9 -7.89 2.39 -1.57
CA LEU A 9 -8.31 1.28 -2.44
C LEU A 9 -9.75 1.49 -2.95
N ASP A 10 -10.67 1.94 -2.10
CA ASP A 10 -12.04 2.29 -2.52
C ASP A 10 -12.10 3.44 -3.55
N ASP A 11 -11.12 4.35 -3.51
CA ASP A 11 -10.99 5.40 -4.52
C ASP A 11 -10.42 4.86 -5.84
N LEU A 12 -9.54 3.85 -5.78
CA LEU A 12 -9.03 3.14 -6.95
C LEU A 12 -10.16 2.39 -7.67
N SER A 13 -11.00 1.65 -6.94
CA SER A 13 -12.12 0.87 -7.54
C SER A 13 -13.10 1.75 -8.28
N ARG A 14 -13.34 2.95 -7.76
CA ARG A 14 -14.18 3.95 -8.43
C ARG A 14 -13.57 4.44 -9.74
N ARG A 15 -12.25 4.66 -9.80
CA ARG A 15 -11.56 5.13 -11.03
C ARG A 15 -11.48 4.03 -12.08
N LEU A 16 -11.26 2.80 -11.65
CA LEU A 16 -11.30 1.61 -12.52
C LEU A 16 -12.67 1.45 -13.17
N ALA A 17 -13.76 1.59 -12.40
CA ALA A 17 -15.12 1.55 -12.95
C ALA A 17 -15.41 2.65 -13.99
N LEU A 18 -14.61 3.73 -14.01
CA LEU A 18 -14.70 4.82 -14.99
C LEU A 18 -13.78 4.61 -16.21
N GLY A 19 -12.98 3.54 -16.24
CA GLY A 19 -12.03 3.24 -17.32
C GLY A 19 -10.81 4.16 -17.34
N GLU A 20 -10.49 4.82 -16.21
CA GLU A 20 -9.28 5.62 -16.07
C GLU A 20 -8.10 4.74 -15.69
N VAL A 21 -6.98 4.88 -16.40
CA VAL A 21 -5.71 4.26 -16.00
C VAL A 21 -5.29 4.90 -14.69
N SER A 22 -5.21 4.09 -13.64
CA SER A 22 -4.86 4.57 -12.30
C SER A 22 -3.53 3.98 -11.85
N GLU A 23 -2.66 4.83 -11.33
CA GLU A 23 -1.42 4.40 -10.68
C GLU A 23 -1.71 4.15 -9.20
N LEU A 24 -1.23 3.02 -8.66
CA LEU A 24 -1.31 2.70 -7.24
C LEU A 24 0.10 2.64 -6.66
N ASN A 25 0.44 3.66 -5.88
CA ASN A 25 1.70 3.69 -5.15
C ASN A 25 1.62 2.83 -3.89
N ILE A 26 2.62 1.97 -3.69
CA ILE A 26 2.65 1.01 -2.59
C ILE A 26 4.01 1.07 -1.87
N ILE A 27 3.95 1.10 -0.55
CA ILE A 27 5.08 0.82 0.34
C ILE A 27 4.91 -0.57 0.93
N ILE A 28 5.95 -1.41 0.88
CA ILE A 28 5.91 -2.77 1.43
C ILE A 28 6.83 -2.88 2.65
N LYS A 29 6.26 -3.34 3.78
CA LYS A 29 7.03 -3.71 4.97
C LYS A 29 6.80 -5.18 5.27
N ALA A 30 7.87 -5.93 5.52
CA ALA A 30 7.75 -7.36 5.85
C ALA A 30 8.70 -7.78 6.96
N ASP A 31 8.51 -8.98 7.50
CA ASP A 31 9.34 -9.53 8.56
C ASP A 31 10.77 -9.83 8.09
N VAL A 32 10.90 -10.36 6.87
CA VAL A 32 12.17 -10.73 6.23
C VAL A 32 12.19 -10.37 4.73
N ASP A 33 13.38 -10.23 4.17
CA ASP A 33 13.58 -9.80 2.77
C ASP A 33 12.94 -10.77 1.75
N GLY A 34 12.96 -12.08 2.01
CA GLY A 34 12.35 -13.06 1.10
C GLY A 34 10.84 -12.86 0.93
N SER A 35 10.14 -12.40 1.98
CA SER A 35 8.73 -12.04 1.92
C SER A 35 8.49 -10.81 1.04
N ILE A 36 9.41 -9.83 1.08
CA ILE A 36 9.37 -8.62 0.26
C ILE A 36 9.49 -8.98 -1.22
N GLU A 37 10.48 -9.82 -1.57
CA GLU A 37 10.69 -10.24 -2.96
C GLU A 37 9.47 -10.99 -3.52
N ALA A 38 8.94 -11.94 -2.75
CA ALA A 38 7.79 -12.73 -3.16
C ALA A 38 6.52 -11.88 -3.34
N LEU A 39 6.26 -10.95 -2.41
CA LEU A 39 5.11 -10.07 -2.48
C LEU A 39 5.25 -9.05 -3.62
N SER A 40 6.41 -8.41 -3.75
CA SER A 40 6.68 -7.44 -4.81
C SER A 40 6.51 -8.06 -6.20
N GLY A 41 7.09 -9.24 -6.41
CA GLY A 41 6.97 -9.96 -7.68
C GLY A 41 5.55 -10.46 -7.96
N SER A 42 4.74 -10.69 -6.92
CA SER A 42 3.33 -11.05 -7.09
C SER A 42 2.48 -9.83 -7.44
N LEU A 43 2.64 -8.71 -6.74
CA LEU A 43 1.91 -7.47 -6.99
C LEU A 43 2.22 -6.87 -8.37
N GLN A 44 3.47 -6.92 -8.81
CA GLN A 44 3.86 -6.45 -10.15
C GLN A 44 3.18 -7.23 -11.28
N LYS A 45 2.87 -8.52 -11.09
CA LYS A 45 2.15 -9.34 -12.09
C LYS A 45 0.67 -8.98 -12.20
N ILE A 46 0.11 -8.31 -11.21
CA ILE A 46 -1.28 -7.84 -11.22
C ILE A 46 -1.40 -6.55 -12.03
N SER A 47 -0.31 -5.79 -12.13
CA SER A 47 -0.29 -4.58 -12.94
C SER A 47 -0.71 -4.91 -14.37
N ASN A 48 -1.76 -4.24 -14.83
CA ASN A 48 -2.36 -4.42 -16.14
C ASN A 48 -2.54 -3.03 -16.80
N ASP A 49 -3.18 -2.98 -17.97
CA ASP A 49 -3.37 -1.73 -18.70
C ASP A 49 -4.31 -0.73 -17.97
N GLU A 50 -5.03 -1.17 -16.93
CA GLU A 50 -5.99 -0.38 -16.15
C GLU A 50 -5.41 0.10 -14.80
N VAL A 51 -4.56 -0.71 -14.15
CA VAL A 51 -3.84 -0.35 -12.90
C VAL A 51 -2.34 -0.52 -13.06
N ALA A 52 -1.61 0.59 -12.93
CA ALA A 52 -0.16 0.59 -12.82
C ALA A 52 0.25 0.46 -11.34
N VAL A 53 0.77 -0.69 -10.94
CA VAL A 53 1.27 -0.89 -9.56
C VAL A 53 2.70 -0.38 -9.47
N ASN A 54 2.93 0.63 -8.64
CA ASN A 54 4.24 1.25 -8.44
C ASN A 54 4.71 1.05 -6.98
N ILE A 55 5.77 0.25 -6.80
CA ILE A 55 6.35 0.00 -5.48
C ILE A 55 7.43 1.06 -5.22
N ILE A 56 7.11 2.06 -4.42
CA ILE A 56 7.98 3.23 -4.19
C ILE A 56 8.99 3.01 -3.07
N HIS A 57 8.72 2.08 -2.14
CA HIS A 57 9.62 1.74 -1.05
C HIS A 57 9.38 0.32 -0.53
N THR A 58 10.45 -0.35 -0.13
CA THR A 58 10.40 -1.63 0.57
C THR A 58 11.35 -1.63 1.77
N GLY A 59 11.01 -2.39 2.81
CA GLY A 59 11.95 -2.60 3.91
C GLY A 59 11.50 -3.63 4.94
N ALA A 60 12.46 -4.27 5.60
CA ALA A 60 12.20 -5.22 6.67
C ALA A 60 11.86 -4.52 8.00
N GLY A 61 11.03 -5.17 8.81
CA GLY A 61 10.63 -4.73 10.14
C GLY A 61 9.27 -4.04 10.23
N ALA A 62 8.94 -3.59 11.43
CA ALA A 62 7.68 -2.92 11.75
C ALA A 62 7.48 -1.65 10.92
N ILE A 63 6.21 -1.29 10.66
CA ILE A 63 5.86 -0.03 9.98
C ILE A 63 6.07 1.13 10.97
N SER A 64 6.91 2.08 10.58
CA SER A 64 7.32 3.23 11.37
C SER A 64 6.62 4.52 10.94
N GLU A 65 6.80 5.60 11.70
CA GLU A 65 6.27 6.93 11.33
C GLU A 65 6.89 7.43 10.02
N SER A 66 8.17 7.13 9.76
CA SER A 66 8.84 7.52 8.52
C SER A 66 8.20 6.88 7.29
N ASP A 67 7.75 5.62 7.41
CA ASP A 67 7.04 4.93 6.33
C ASP A 67 5.68 5.62 6.06
N VAL A 68 4.96 6.04 7.12
CA VAL A 68 3.68 6.77 7.00
C VAL A 68 3.86 8.16 6.39
N LEU A 69 4.91 8.87 6.77
CA LEU A 69 5.22 10.18 6.18
C LEU A 69 5.57 10.06 4.69
N LEU A 70 6.32 9.03 4.31
CA LEU A 70 6.64 8.75 2.91
C LEU A 70 5.37 8.42 2.12
N ALA A 71 4.46 7.63 2.71
CA ALA A 71 3.18 7.30 2.13
C ALA A 71 2.32 8.56 1.89
N SER A 72 2.20 9.43 2.89
CA SER A 72 1.49 10.72 2.78
C SER A 72 2.08 11.62 1.69
N ALA A 73 3.41 11.73 1.63
CA ALA A 73 4.10 12.55 0.64
C ALA A 73 3.95 12.03 -0.80
N SER A 74 3.70 10.73 -0.98
CA SER A 74 3.70 10.06 -2.28
C SER A 74 2.32 9.54 -2.70
N ASP A 75 1.27 9.86 -1.94
CA ASP A 75 -0.09 9.34 -2.11
C ASP A 75 -0.13 7.80 -2.25
N ALA A 76 0.56 7.12 -1.32
CA ALA A 76 0.74 5.68 -1.33
C ALA A 76 -0.01 4.99 -0.17
N ILE A 77 -0.36 3.73 -0.39
CA ILE A 77 -0.81 2.83 0.69
C ILE A 77 0.38 2.05 1.25
N ILE A 78 0.23 1.52 2.47
CA ILE A 78 1.24 0.66 3.09
C ILE A 78 0.71 -0.76 3.22
N ILE A 79 1.46 -1.73 2.69
CA ILE A 79 1.22 -3.16 2.86
C ILE A 79 2.22 -3.72 3.86
N GLY A 80 1.71 -4.24 4.98
CA GLY A 80 2.49 -4.93 6.00
C GLY A 80 2.30 -6.45 5.92
N PHE A 81 3.37 -7.20 5.67
CA PHE A 81 3.34 -8.66 5.64
C PHE A 81 4.02 -9.26 6.87
N GLN A 82 3.27 -9.98 7.70
CA GLN A 82 3.75 -10.53 8.98
C GLN A 82 4.39 -9.50 9.93
N VAL A 83 4.08 -8.21 9.73
CA VAL A 83 4.52 -7.10 10.57
C VAL A 83 3.33 -6.27 11.05
N ARG A 84 3.56 -5.45 12.07
CA ARG A 84 2.56 -4.52 12.60
C ARG A 84 3.14 -3.11 12.65
N PRO A 85 2.30 -2.07 12.54
CA PRO A 85 2.76 -0.71 12.77
C PRO A 85 3.10 -0.49 14.25
N THR A 86 4.07 0.39 14.49
CA THR A 86 4.30 0.91 15.84
C THR A 86 3.09 1.72 16.31
N GLN A 87 2.99 1.93 17.62
CA GLN A 87 1.88 2.71 18.20
C GLN A 87 1.85 4.14 17.67
N GLN A 88 3.01 4.73 17.41
CA GLN A 88 3.12 6.07 16.84
C GLN A 88 2.72 6.08 15.37
N ALA A 89 3.21 5.12 14.58
CA ALA A 89 2.86 4.99 13.17
C ALA A 89 1.35 4.82 12.95
N ARG A 90 0.69 4.00 13.78
CA ARG A 90 -0.77 3.81 13.71
C ARG A 90 -1.53 5.12 13.91
N LYS A 91 -1.19 5.90 14.94
CA LYS A 91 -1.83 7.19 15.23
C LYS A 91 -1.58 8.20 14.11
N LEU A 92 -0.37 8.21 13.57
CA LEU A 92 -0.02 9.09 12.47
C LEU A 92 -0.80 8.72 11.21
N ALA A 93 -0.94 7.44 10.89
CA ALA A 93 -1.70 6.97 9.74
C ALA A 93 -3.18 7.35 9.83
N GLU A 94 -3.80 7.27 11.02
CA GLU A 94 -5.16 7.75 11.24
C GLU A 94 -5.29 9.27 11.03
N THR A 95 -4.26 10.04 11.41
CA THR A 95 -4.24 11.50 11.30
C THR A 95 -4.04 11.95 9.84
N GLU A 96 -3.11 11.30 9.16
CA GLU A 96 -2.74 11.53 7.76
C GLU A 96 -3.65 10.78 6.78
N GLU A 97 -4.69 10.09 7.27
CA GLU A 97 -5.65 9.33 6.45
C GLU A 97 -4.96 8.32 5.49
N ILE A 98 -3.87 7.69 5.95
CA ILE A 98 -3.08 6.69 5.20
C ILE A 98 -3.64 5.28 5.44
N ASP A 99 -3.92 4.57 4.35
CA ASP A 99 -4.39 3.19 4.40
C ASP A 99 -3.21 2.23 4.67
N ILE A 100 -3.31 1.48 5.77
CA ILE A 100 -2.36 0.43 6.14
C ILE A 100 -3.11 -0.91 6.13
N ARG A 101 -2.71 -1.78 5.20
CA ARG A 101 -3.25 -3.14 5.06
C ARG A 101 -2.26 -4.16 5.58
N LEU A 102 -2.73 -5.06 6.43
CA LEU A 102 -1.89 -6.08 7.07
C LEU A 102 -2.29 -7.46 6.59
N PHE A 103 -1.31 -8.23 6.14
CA PHE A 103 -1.52 -9.58 5.61
C PHE A 103 -0.58 -10.58 6.26
N SER A 104 -1.00 -11.83 6.25
CA SER A 104 -0.18 -12.99 6.63
C SER A 104 -0.07 -14.02 5.51
N VAL A 105 -0.84 -13.84 4.44
CA VAL A 105 -0.86 -14.68 3.24
C VAL A 105 -0.69 -13.78 2.02
N ILE A 106 0.23 -14.14 1.12
CA ILE A 106 0.56 -13.32 -0.04
C ILE A 106 -0.62 -13.24 -1.02
N TYR A 107 -1.35 -14.34 -1.20
CA TYR A 107 -2.53 -14.38 -2.08
C TYR A 107 -3.63 -13.43 -1.62
N ASP A 108 -3.89 -13.33 -0.32
CA ASP A 108 -4.87 -12.37 0.21
C ASP A 108 -4.48 -10.92 -0.11
N ALA A 109 -3.18 -10.59 -0.05
CA ALA A 109 -2.68 -9.25 -0.40
C ALA A 109 -2.82 -8.97 -1.91
N VAL A 110 -2.59 -9.98 -2.73
CA VAL A 110 -2.72 -9.92 -4.19
C VAL A 110 -4.19 -9.75 -4.58
N ASP A 111 -5.09 -10.56 -4.02
CA ASP A 111 -6.51 -10.53 -4.33
C ASP A 111 -7.14 -9.20 -3.89
N GLU A 112 -6.81 -8.67 -2.70
CA GLU A 112 -7.30 -7.36 -2.25
C GLU A 112 -6.87 -6.22 -3.19
N VAL A 113 -5.62 -6.23 -3.68
CA VAL A 113 -5.12 -5.21 -4.62
C VAL A 113 -5.73 -5.37 -6.01
N ARG A 114 -6.09 -6.60 -6.43
CA ARG A 114 -6.73 -6.86 -7.72
C ARG A 114 -8.22 -6.51 -7.71
N ASP A 115 -8.90 -6.78 -6.60
CA ASP A 115 -10.34 -6.56 -6.46
C ASP A 115 -10.66 -5.10 -6.09
N ALA A 116 -9.61 -4.31 -5.79
CA ALA A 116 -9.64 -2.86 -5.67
C ALA A 116 -9.52 -2.18 -7.03
#